data_AF-A0A1T5MQS5-F1
#
_entry.id   AF-A0A1T5MQS5-F1
#
_cell.length_a   1.000
_cell.length_b   1.000
_cell.length_c   1.000
_cell.angle_alpha   90.00
_cell.angle_beta   90.00
_cell.angle_gamma   90.00
#
_symmetry.space_group_name_H-M   'P 1'
#
loop_
_entity.id
_entity.type
_entity.pdbx_description
1 polymer ?
#
loop_
_entity_poly.entity_id
_entity_poly.type
_entity_poly.pdbx_seq_one_letter_code
_entity_poly.pdbx_strand_id
1 'polypeptide(L)'
;MEVSIHTNIIKNFIKKLGLDDTDNYLRDQLLITSKKVIVTREEIDKIIELTKYQDNSDEKLHLKYKLEETKDKLKNLLKKLKATDEMYLCFKSYIKNNNQLKY
;
A
#
# COMPACT_ATOMS: atom_id res chain seq x y z
N MET A 1 10.83 -11.40 22.90
CA MET A 1 10.69 -11.22 21.44
C MET A 1 9.23 -10.97 21.14
N GLU A 2 8.84 -9.72 20.88
CA GLU A 2 7.50 -9.46 20.35
C GLU A 2 7.38 -10.15 18.98
N VAL A 3 6.56 -11.19 18.92
CA VAL A 3 6.23 -11.83 17.65
C VAL A 3 5.37 -10.83 16.88
N SER A 4 5.98 -10.11 15.93
CA SER A 4 5.24 -9.24 15.01
C SER A 4 4.05 -10.01 14.46
N ILE A 5 2.86 -9.40 14.46
CA ILE A 5 1.61 -9.99 13.95
C ILE A 5 1.81 -10.59 12.55
N HIS A 6 2.70 -9.98 11.76
CA HIS A 6 3.05 -10.43 10.42
C HIS A 6 3.83 -11.76 10.39
N THR A 7 4.54 -12.12 11.46
CA THR A 7 5.39 -13.33 11.51
C THR A 7 4.58 -14.62 11.28
N ASN A 8 3.40 -14.72 11.89
CA ASN A 8 2.53 -15.90 11.71
C ASN A 8 1.94 -15.94 10.29
N ILE A 9 1.62 -14.76 9.73
CA ILE A 9 1.13 -14.64 8.35
C ILE A 9 2.23 -15.08 7.37
N ILE A 10 3.46 -14.61 7.55
CA ILE A 10 4.61 -14.97 6.73
C ILE A 10 4.90 -16.46 6.80
N LYS A 11 4.94 -17.05 8.00
CA LYS A 11 5.10 -18.52 8.16
C LYS A 11 4.03 -19.29 7.40
N ASN A 12 2.78 -18.83 7.48
CA ASN A 12 1.66 -19.46 6.77
C ASN A 12 1.78 -19.32 5.25
N PHE A 13 2.22 -18.16 4.73
CA PHE A 13 2.47 -17.97 3.31
C PHE A 13 3.59 -18.86 2.80
N ILE A 14 4.74 -18.89 3.50
CA ILE A 14 5.87 -19.75 3.12
C ILE A 14 5.44 -21.22 3.12
N LYS A 15 4.66 -21.66 4.12
CA LYS A 15 4.15 -23.04 4.17
C LYS A 15 3.22 -23.37 3.00
N LYS A 16 2.43 -22.41 2.52
CA LYS A 16 1.43 -22.63 1.46
C LYS A 16 1.97 -22.45 0.05
N LEU A 17 2.85 -21.47 -0.14
CA LEU A 17 3.32 -21.02 -1.45
C LEU A 17 4.79 -21.38 -1.70
N GLY A 18 5.58 -21.61 -0.65
CA GLY A 18 7.04 -21.65 -0.76
C GLY A 18 7.66 -20.27 -0.63
N LEU A 19 8.99 -20.23 -0.50
CA LEU A 19 9.75 -19.02 -0.19
C LEU A 19 9.72 -18.02 -1.36
N ASP A 20 10.02 -18.48 -2.57
CA ASP A 20 10.15 -17.63 -3.76
C ASP A 20 8.79 -17.03 -4.15
N ASP A 21 7.74 -17.85 -4.16
CA ASP A 21 6.38 -17.37 -4.45
C ASP A 21 5.85 -16.44 -3.35
N THR A 22 6.27 -16.62 -2.10
CA THR A 22 5.98 -15.65 -1.03
C THR A 22 6.69 -14.31 -1.27
N ASP A 23 7.97 -14.30 -1.66
CA ASP A 23 8.70 -13.06 -2.00
C ASP A 23 8.04 -12.34 -3.17
N ASN A 24 7.71 -13.09 -4.24
CA ASN A 24 7.04 -12.57 -5.43
C ASN A 24 5.67 -11.96 -5.08
N TYR A 25 4.83 -12.71 -4.36
CA TYR A 25 3.51 -12.22 -3.94
C TYR A 25 3.61 -10.91 -3.14
N LEU A 26 4.52 -10.83 -2.16
CA LEU A 26 4.65 -9.63 -1.34
C LEU A 26 5.18 -8.43 -2.13
N ARG A 27 6.14 -8.66 -3.04
CA ARG A 27 6.65 -7.63 -3.97
C ARG A 27 5.55 -7.11 -4.88
N ASP A 28 4.73 -8.00 -5.43
CA ASP A 28 3.62 -7.63 -6.31
C ASP A 28 2.57 -6.81 -5.56
N GLN A 29 2.22 -7.20 -4.33
CA GLN A 29 1.30 -6.41 -3.50
C GLN A 29 1.84 -5.00 -3.21
N LEU A 30 3.14 -4.89 -2.92
CA LEU A 30 3.79 -3.61 -2.69
C LEU A 30 3.75 -2.74 -3.96
N LEU A 31 4.07 -3.33 -5.12
CA LEU A 31 4.05 -2.66 -6.42
C LEU A 31 2.64 -2.18 -6.79
N ILE A 32 1.65 -3.05 -6.70
CA ILE A 32 0.25 -2.75 -7.00
C ILE A 32 -0.26 -1.62 -6.11
N THR A 33 0.04 -1.68 -4.81
CA THR A 33 -0.42 -0.67 -3.84
C THR A 33 0.27 0.68 -4.10
N SER A 34 1.57 0.67 -4.40
CA SER A 34 2.32 1.88 -4.77
C SER A 34 1.76 2.53 -6.03
N LYS A 35 1.48 1.74 -7.08
CA LYS A 35 0.84 2.26 -8.31
C LYS A 35 -0.50 2.92 -8.02
N LYS A 36 -1.34 2.30 -7.18
CA LYS A 36 -2.63 2.89 -6.79
C LYS A 36 -2.46 4.22 -6.03
N VAL A 37 -1.45 4.33 -5.16
CA VAL A 37 -1.14 5.59 -4.46
C VAL A 37 -0.75 6.68 -5.46
N ILE A 38 0.11 6.37 -6.43
CA ILE A 38 0.56 7.32 -7.46
C ILE A 38 -0.64 7.82 -8.28
N VAL A 39 -1.43 6.91 -8.85
CA VAL A 39 -2.61 7.26 -9.66
C VAL A 39 -3.61 8.11 -8.86
N THR A 40 -3.80 7.81 -7.59
CA THR A 40 -4.73 8.58 -6.74
C THR A 40 -4.20 9.99 -6.43
N ARG A 41 -2.89 10.16 -6.29
CA ARG A 41 -2.27 11.49 -6.15
C ARG A 41 -2.43 12.32 -7.42
N GLU A 42 -2.18 11.72 -8.58
CA GLU A 42 -2.41 12.37 -9.87
C GLU A 42 -3.88 12.77 -10.06
N GLU A 43 -4.83 11.95 -9.60
CA GLU A 43 -6.25 12.29 -9.61
C GLU A 43 -6.57 13.50 -8.72
N ILE A 44 -5.98 13.57 -7.53
CA ILE A 44 -6.10 14.74 -6.64
C ILE A 44 -5.57 16.01 -7.31
N ASP A 45 -4.39 15.94 -7.92
CA ASP A 45 -3.78 17.09 -8.58
C ASP A 45 -4.66 17.59 -9.74
N LYS A 46 -5.22 16.67 -10.53
CA LYS A 46 -6.19 17.00 -11.60
C LYS A 46 -7.45 17.68 -11.05
N ILE A 47 -8.02 17.19 -9.94
CA ILE A 47 -9.22 17.81 -9.33
C ILE A 47 -8.90 19.22 -8.82
N ILE A 48 -7.75 19.40 -8.18
CA ILE A 48 -7.29 20.72 -7.70
C ILE A 48 -7.12 21.67 -8.89
N GLU A 49 -6.53 21.22 -9.98
CA GLU A 49 -6.35 22.01 -11.19
C GLU A 49 -7.70 22.41 -11.81
N LEU A 50 -8.62 21.46 -11.99
CA LEU A 50 -9.96 21.72 -12.51
C LEU A 50 -10.73 22.75 -11.65
N THR A 51 -10.57 22.68 -10.32
CA THR A 51 -11.24 23.61 -9.40
C THR A 51 -10.80 25.05 -9.61
N LYS A 52 -9.56 25.30 -10.05
CA LYS A 52 -9.04 26.67 -10.29
C LYS A 52 -9.68 27.35 -11.49
N TYR A 53 -10.07 26.58 -12.51
CA TYR A 53 -10.63 27.09 -13.75
C TYR A 53 -12.15 27.11 -13.77
N GLN A 54 -12.78 26.63 -12.70
CA GLN A 54 -14.23 26.58 -12.65
C GLN A 54 -14.79 27.89 -12.14
N ASP A 55 -15.87 28.38 -12.74
CA ASP A 55 -16.54 29.63 -12.31
C ASP A 55 -17.91 29.35 -11.69
N ASN A 56 -18.54 28.23 -12.07
CA ASN A 56 -19.81 27.78 -11.54
C ASN A 56 -19.66 27.27 -10.08
N SER A 57 -20.47 27.82 -9.18
CA SER A 57 -20.47 27.46 -7.74
C SER A 57 -20.85 26.00 -7.47
N ASP A 58 -21.79 25.46 -8.23
CA ASP A 58 -22.28 24.09 -8.06
C ASP A 58 -21.21 23.10 -8.53
N GLU A 59 -20.56 23.40 -9.66
CA GLU A 59 -19.45 22.58 -10.15
C GLU A 59 -18.24 22.62 -9.22
N LYS A 60 -17.92 23.79 -8.64
CA LYS A 60 -16.92 23.90 -7.56
C LYS A 60 -17.27 23.02 -6.37
N LEU A 61 -18.53 23.04 -5.95
CA LEU A 61 -18.99 22.25 -4.82
C LEU A 61 -18.86 20.74 -5.11
N HIS A 62 -19.26 20.29 -6.30
CA HIS A 62 -19.08 18.91 -6.75
C HIS A 62 -17.60 18.48 -6.77
N LEU A 63 -16.71 19.32 -7.32
CA LEU A 63 -15.27 19.05 -7.33
C LEU A 63 -14.68 18.98 -5.92
N LYS A 64 -15.17 19.82 -4.98
CA LYS A 64 -14.76 19.78 -3.57
C LYS A 64 -15.15 18.46 -2.92
N TYR A 65 -16.37 17.97 -3.13
CA TYR A 65 -16.77 16.66 -2.59
C TYR A 65 -15.93 15.52 -3.18
N LYS A 66 -15.75 15.51 -4.51
CA LYS A 66 -14.90 14.52 -5.17
C LYS A 66 -13.46 14.55 -4.65
N LEU A 67 -12.92 15.74 -4.39
CA LEU A 67 -11.58 15.91 -3.82
C LEU A 67 -11.47 15.25 -2.44
N GLU A 68 -12.43 15.48 -1.55
CA GLU A 68 -12.42 14.89 -0.20
C GLU A 68 -12.55 13.35 -0.25
N GLU A 69 -13.44 12.82 -1.08
CA GLU A 69 -13.54 11.36 -1.29
C GLU A 69 -12.23 10.75 -1.79
N THR A 70 -11.57 11.43 -2.73
CA THR A 70 -10.29 10.98 -3.31
C THR A 70 -9.16 11.04 -2.27
N LYS A 71 -9.14 12.06 -1.40
CA LYS A 71 -8.20 12.14 -0.27
C LYS A 71 -8.41 11.01 0.74
N ASP A 72 -9.65 10.66 1.06
CA ASP A 72 -9.94 9.54 1.96
C ASP A 72 -9.52 8.19 1.35
N LYS A 73 -9.74 8.02 0.04
CA LYS A 73 -9.21 6.87 -0.71
C LYS A 73 -7.68 6.81 -0.64
N LEU A 74 -6.98 7.94 -0.83
CA LEU A 74 -5.53 8.01 -0.71
C LEU A 74 -5.07 7.63 0.71
N LYS A 75 -5.73 8.14 1.75
CA LYS A 75 -5.41 7.83 3.15
C LYS A 75 -5.51 6.32 3.42
N ASN A 76 -6.54 5.67 2.88
CA ASN A 76 -6.71 4.22 3.00
C ASN A 76 -5.64 3.44 2.23
N LEU A 77 -5.25 3.90 1.03
CA LEU A 77 -4.15 3.31 0.27
C LEU A 77 -2.80 3.44 0.98
N LEU A 78 -2.52 4.59 1.60
CA LEU A 78 -1.29 4.79 2.38
C LEU A 78 -1.22 3.87 3.59
N LYS A 79 -2.33 3.64 4.30
CA LYS A 79 -2.39 2.65 5.39
C LYS A 79 -2.11 1.24 4.88
N LYS A 80 -2.68 0.86 3.73
CA LYS A 80 -2.42 -0.44 3.10
C LYS A 80 -0.95 -0.57 2.68
N LEU A 81 -0.38 0.47 2.07
CA LEU A 81 1.02 0.48 1.65
C LEU A 81 1.94 0.25 2.84
N LYS A 82 1.70 0.95 3.96
CA LYS A 82 2.46 0.76 5.20
C LYS A 82 2.36 -0.69 5.70
N ALA A 83 1.16 -1.25 5.79
CA ALA A 83 0.98 -2.62 6.25
C ALA A 83 1.67 -3.66 5.33
N THR A 84 1.62 -3.44 4.01
CA THR A 84 2.30 -4.30 3.04
C THR A 84 3.83 -4.19 3.15
N ASP A 85 4.34 -2.97 3.35
CA ASP A 85 5.77 -2.72 3.57
C ASP A 85 6.28 -3.37 4.86
N GLU A 86 5.59 -3.17 5.98
CA GLU A 86 5.89 -3.81 7.27
C GLU A 86 5.89 -5.35 7.15
N MET A 87 4.94 -5.91 6.42
CA MET A 87 4.88 -7.35 6.16
C MET A 87 6.06 -7.83 5.31
N TYR A 88 6.48 -7.04 4.31
CA TYR A 88 7.64 -7.38 3.47
C TYR A 88 8.96 -7.32 4.25
N LEU A 89 9.14 -6.29 5.08
CA LEU A 89 10.28 -6.17 5.97
C LEU A 89 10.33 -7.31 7.00
N CYS A 90 9.16 -7.73 7.50
CA CYS A 90 9.04 -8.90 8.36
C CYS A 90 9.49 -10.18 7.64
N PHE A 91 9.07 -10.38 6.38
CA PHE A 91 9.53 -11.50 5.56
C PHE A 91 11.04 -11.50 5.37
N LYS A 92 11.64 -10.37 4.97
CA LYS A 92 13.10 -10.27 4.78
C LYS A 92 13.87 -10.55 6.08
N SER A 93 13.38 -10.05 7.21
CA SER A 93 13.95 -10.32 8.53
C SER A 93 13.83 -11.80 8.91
N TYR A 94 12.68 -12.42 8.64
CA TYR A 94 12.46 -13.85 8.89
C TYR A 94 13.42 -14.72 8.07
N ILE A 95 13.61 -14.43 6.78
CA ILE A 95 14.56 -15.18 5.94
C ILE A 95 16.01 -14.98 6.43
N LYS A 96 16.40 -13.75 6.76
CA LYS A 96 17.75 -13.46 7.27
C LYS A 96 18.06 -14.25 8.54
N ASN A 97 17.15 -14.26 9.50
CA ASN A 97 17.36 -14.94 10.79
C ASN A 97 17.35 -16.47 10.64
N ASN A 98 16.53 -17.04 9.74
CA ASN A 98 16.55 -18.49 9.50
C ASN A 98 17.76 -18.96 8.67
N ASN A 99 18.31 -18.11 7.81
CA ASN A 99 19.53 -18.41 7.07
C ASN A 99 20.79 -18.33 7.96
N GLN A 100 20.76 -17.56 9.05
CA GLN A 100 21.83 -17.52 10.04
C GLN A 100 21.90 -18.76 10.95
N LEU A 101 20.84 -19.58 11.00
CA LEU A 101 20.80 -20.83 11.79
C LEU A 101 21.32 -22.06 11.01
N LYS A 102 21.88 -21.86 9.81
CA LYS A 102 22.44 -22.93 8.96
C LYS A 102 23.97 -23.03 8.98
N TYR A 103 24.65 -22.31 9.87
CA TYR A 103 26.11 -22.37 10.04
C TYR A 103 26.50 -22.47 11.52
#